data_AF-X1VZJ2-F1
#
_entry.id   AF-X1VZJ2-F1
#
_cell.length_a   1.000
_cell.length_b   1.000
_cell.length_c   1.000
_cell.angle_alpha   90.00
_cell.angle_beta   90.00
_cell.angle_gamma   90.00
#
_symmetry.space_group_name_H-M   'P 1'
#
loop_
_entity.id
_entity.type
_entity.pdbx_description
1 polymer ?
#
loop_
_entity_poly.entity_id
_entity_poly.type
_entity_poly.pdbx_seq_one_letter_code
_entity_poly.pdbx_strand_id
1 'polypeptide(L)'
;MPDDKVVRVKNDLYQKAQDLAKADGIPIAEAIAKLVEQGGAGVPSACQLNAFDAILREQGLTPPRRPDWVWGVTDVLPIQMLAGTKLEPYAKARTEAELRCAIGEELYSKLVAGELTEEEKSEVTILTETPAAEP
;
A
#
# COMPACT_ATOMS: atom_id res chain seq x y z
N MET A 1 4.74 11.42 -34.11
CA MET A 1 3.82 10.92 -33.07
C MET A 1 4.66 10.10 -32.10
N PRO A 2 5.08 10.64 -30.96
CA PRO A 2 5.61 9.81 -29.89
C PRO A 2 4.43 9.28 -29.08
N ASP A 3 4.22 7.97 -29.17
CA ASP A 3 3.39 7.18 -28.27
C ASP A 3 4.06 7.24 -26.88
N ASP A 4 3.69 8.24 -26.10
CA ASP A 4 4.02 8.35 -24.69
C ASP A 4 3.34 7.18 -23.97
N LYS A 5 4.04 6.04 -23.93
CA LYS A 5 3.62 4.88 -23.15
C LYS A 5 3.85 5.20 -21.68
N VAL A 6 2.98 6.03 -21.12
CA VAL A 6 2.71 6.02 -19.69
C VAL A 6 2.22 4.61 -19.38
N VAL A 7 3.14 3.76 -18.90
CA VAL A 7 2.78 2.46 -18.35
C VAL A 7 2.01 2.75 -17.07
N ARG A 8 0.69 2.90 -17.21
CA ARG A 8 -0.22 2.85 -16.08
C ARG A 8 -0.12 1.44 -15.50
N VAL A 9 0.71 1.28 -14.47
CA VAL A 9 0.63 0.13 -13.57
C VAL A 9 -0.65 0.30 -12.76
N LYS A 10 -1.81 0.05 -13.38
CA LYS A 10 -2.99 -0.35 -12.61
C LYS A 10 -2.55 -1.66 -11.95
N ASN A 11 -2.27 -1.59 -10.66
CA ASN A 11 -1.75 -2.68 -9.85
C ASN A 11 -2.86 -3.75 -9.73
N ASP A 12 -3.08 -4.51 -10.81
CA ASP A 12 -4.12 -5.53 -10.95
C ASP A 12 -3.67 -6.84 -10.28
N LEU A 13 -3.03 -6.72 -9.12
CA LEU A 13 -2.43 -7.83 -8.38
C LEU A 13 -3.50 -8.84 -7.95
N TYR A 14 -4.68 -8.34 -7.59
CA TYR A 14 -5.82 -9.20 -7.30
C TYR A 14 -6.27 -10.01 -8.51
N GLN A 15 -6.32 -9.40 -9.70
CA GLN A 15 -6.67 -10.10 -10.93
C GLN A 15 -5.59 -11.12 -11.30
N LYS A 16 -4.30 -10.78 -11.18
CA LYS A 16 -3.20 -11.74 -11.33
C LYS A 16 -3.35 -12.93 -10.39
N ALA A 17 -3.76 -12.70 -9.14
CA ALA A 17 -4.05 -13.78 -8.21
C ALA A 17 -5.28 -14.61 -8.64
N GLN A 18 -6.31 -13.99 -9.23
CA GLN A 18 -7.45 -14.72 -9.80
C GLN A 18 -7.07 -15.58 -11.01
N ASP A 19 -6.24 -15.06 -11.92
CA ASP A 19 -5.75 -15.80 -13.08
C ASP A 19 -4.85 -16.96 -12.65
N LEU A 20 -3.98 -16.75 -11.65
CA LEU A 20 -3.17 -17.81 -11.06
C LEU A 20 -4.04 -18.89 -10.39
N ALA A 21 -5.07 -18.49 -9.63
CA ALA A 21 -5.99 -19.42 -8.99
C ALA A 21 -6.70 -20.33 -10.01
N LYS A 22 -7.14 -19.75 -11.14
CA LYS A 22 -7.79 -20.48 -12.23
C LYS A 22 -6.82 -21.39 -12.97
N ALA A 23 -5.61 -20.91 -13.27
CA ALA A 23 -4.61 -21.66 -14.02
C ALA A 23 -4.09 -22.89 -13.24
N ASP A 24 -3.82 -22.73 -11.95
CA ASP A 24 -3.31 -23.80 -11.08
C ASP A 24 -4.43 -24.65 -10.44
N GLY A 25 -5.69 -24.24 -10.56
CA GLY A 25 -6.83 -24.92 -9.92
C GLY A 25 -6.80 -24.85 -8.38
N ILE A 26 -6.23 -23.77 -7.82
CA ILE A 26 -6.05 -23.58 -6.38
C ILE A 26 -7.03 -22.52 -5.82
N PRO A 27 -7.29 -22.50 -4.50
CA PRO A 27 -8.05 -21.43 -3.88
C PRO A 27 -7.39 -20.05 -4.07
N ILE A 28 -8.19 -18.99 -4.20
CA ILE A 28 -7.69 -17.61 -4.35
C ILE A 28 -6.75 -17.18 -3.22
N ALA A 29 -6.99 -17.66 -1.99
CA ALA A 29 -6.11 -17.38 -0.85
C ALA A 29 -4.69 -17.96 -1.04
N GLU A 30 -4.59 -19.17 -1.60
CA GLU A 30 -3.29 -19.77 -1.94
C GLU A 30 -2.62 -19.07 -3.11
N ALA A 31 -3.39 -18.61 -4.10
CA ALA A 31 -2.87 -17.83 -5.20
C ALA A 31 -2.30 -16.48 -4.75
N ILE A 32 -2.98 -15.79 -3.82
CA ILE A 32 -2.46 -14.55 -3.20
C ILE A 32 -1.17 -14.84 -2.43
N ALA A 33 -1.13 -15.91 -1.62
CA ALA A 33 0.08 -16.29 -0.89
C ALA A 33 1.26 -16.55 -1.83
N LYS A 34 1.04 -17.34 -2.90
CA LYS A 34 2.05 -17.58 -3.95
C LYS A 34 2.51 -16.29 -4.61
N LEU A 35 1.58 -15.38 -4.93
CA LEU A 35 1.90 -14.11 -5.58
C LEU A 35 2.78 -13.23 -4.68
N VAL A 36 2.50 -13.19 -3.38
CA VAL A 36 3.32 -12.48 -2.39
C VAL A 36 4.71 -13.12 -2.25
N GLU A 37 4.79 -14.44 -2.16
CA GLU A 37 6.07 -15.17 -2.03
C GLU A 37 6.97 -15.05 -3.27
N GLN A 38 6.37 -14.94 -4.46
CA GLN A 38 7.09 -14.76 -5.72
C GLN A 38 7.54 -13.32 -5.98
N GLY A 39 7.30 -12.39 -5.04
CA GLY A 39 7.61 -10.97 -5.22
C GLY A 39 6.69 -10.27 -6.21
N GLY A 40 5.49 -10.82 -6.45
CA GLY A 40 4.46 -10.20 -7.26
C GLY A 40 3.73 -9.06 -6.57
N ALA A 41 3.85 -8.93 -5.24
CA ALA A 41 3.41 -7.79 -4.45
C ALA A 41 4.58 -6.81 -4.18
N GLY A 42 4.27 -5.54 -3.93
CA GLY A 42 5.28 -4.54 -3.62
C GLY A 42 6.14 -4.94 -2.42
N VAL A 43 7.46 -4.98 -2.59
CA VAL A 43 8.40 -5.24 -1.49
C VAL A 43 8.58 -3.94 -0.70
N PRO A 44 8.20 -3.89 0.60
CA PRO A 44 8.36 -2.68 1.37
C PRO A 44 9.83 -2.35 1.63
N SER A 45 10.14 -1.07 1.58
CA SER A 45 11.43 -0.53 2.03
C SER A 45 11.60 -0.64 3.55
N ALA A 46 12.84 -0.46 4.03
CA ALA A 46 13.12 -0.44 5.47
C ALA A 46 12.37 0.69 6.20
N CYS A 47 12.21 1.86 5.58
CA CYS A 47 11.40 2.94 6.13
C CYS A 47 9.96 2.49 6.34
N GLN A 48 9.35 1.92 5.29
CA GLN A 48 7.95 1.48 5.30
C GLN A 48 7.71 0.40 6.35
N LEU A 49 8.60 -0.58 6.49
CA LEU A 49 8.47 -1.61 7.53
C LEU A 49 8.60 -1.04 8.94
N ASN A 50 9.52 -0.11 9.17
CA ASN A 50 9.70 0.52 10.48
C ASN A 50 8.50 1.40 10.85
N ALA A 51 8.02 2.21 9.91
CA ALA A 51 6.82 3.03 10.08
C ALA A 51 5.59 2.15 10.32
N PHE A 52 5.44 1.05 9.57
CA PHE A 52 4.35 0.09 9.75
C PHE A 52 4.33 -0.51 11.17
N ASP A 53 5.47 -0.97 11.68
CA ASP A 53 5.57 -1.51 13.04
C ASP A 53 5.24 -0.43 14.09
N ALA A 54 5.75 0.79 13.92
CA ALA A 54 5.47 1.91 14.81
C ALA A 54 3.96 2.24 14.85
N ILE A 55 3.33 2.42 13.69
CA ILE A 55 1.90 2.74 13.55
C ILE A 55 1.04 1.67 14.23
N LEU A 56 1.35 0.38 14.00
CA LEU A 56 0.60 -0.69 14.64
C LEU A 56 0.68 -0.61 16.17
N ARG A 57 1.86 -0.33 16.73
CA ARG A 57 2.01 -0.15 18.18
C ARG A 57 1.29 1.07 18.71
N GLU A 58 1.35 2.20 18.00
CA GLU A 58 0.62 3.43 18.34
C GLU A 58 -0.90 3.18 18.39
N GLN A 59 -1.42 2.32 17.51
CA GLN A 59 -2.81 1.90 17.47
C GLN A 59 -3.16 0.78 18.48
N GLY A 60 -2.21 0.35 19.31
CA GLY A 60 -2.39 -0.74 20.28
C GLY A 60 -2.51 -2.14 19.65
N LEU A 61 -2.11 -2.28 18.39
CA LEU A 61 -2.13 -3.53 17.65
C LEU A 61 -0.80 -4.28 17.82
N THR A 62 -0.88 -5.61 17.80
CA THR A 62 0.33 -6.44 17.81
C THR A 62 0.92 -6.50 16.41
N PRO A 63 2.21 -6.15 16.24
CA PRO A 63 2.87 -6.29 14.95
C PRO A 63 2.93 -7.76 14.53
N PRO A 64 2.67 -8.06 13.24
CA PRO A 64 2.67 -9.44 12.76
C PRO A 64 4.09 -10.00 12.75
N ARG A 65 4.23 -11.32 12.94
CA ARG A 65 5.54 -12.01 12.85
C ARG A 65 6.21 -11.89 11.48
N ARG A 66 5.41 -11.69 10.43
CA ARG A 66 5.84 -11.53 9.03
C ARG A 66 5.24 -10.24 8.46
N PRO A 67 5.80 -9.06 8.81
CA PRO A 67 5.27 -7.78 8.36
C PRO A 67 5.41 -7.61 6.84
N ASP A 68 6.46 -8.16 6.24
CA ASP A 68 6.67 -8.27 4.79
C ASP A 68 5.51 -9.00 4.10
N TRP A 69 5.03 -10.09 4.69
CA TRP A 69 3.98 -10.89 4.12
C TRP A 69 2.61 -10.22 4.26
N VAL A 70 2.32 -9.65 5.44
CA VAL A 70 1.06 -8.90 5.66
C VAL A 70 1.00 -7.66 4.76
N TRP A 71 2.14 -7.00 4.56
CA TRP A 71 2.28 -5.91 3.59
C TRP A 71 1.86 -6.38 2.19
N GLY A 72 2.47 -7.47 1.70
CA GLY A 72 2.15 -8.02 0.39
C GLY A 72 0.69 -8.46 0.25
N VAL A 73 0.11 -9.12 1.26
CA VAL A 73 -1.29 -9.57 1.22
C VAL A 73 -2.26 -8.39 1.15
N THR A 74 -2.01 -7.34 1.95
CA THR A 74 -2.86 -6.14 1.92
C THR A 74 -2.64 -5.33 0.64
N ASP A 75 -1.49 -5.45 -0.02
CA ASP A 75 -1.20 -4.84 -1.34
C ASP A 75 -1.95 -5.52 -2.48
N VAL A 76 -2.06 -6.85 -2.41
CA VAL A 76 -2.79 -7.64 -3.41
C VAL A 76 -4.31 -7.48 -3.26
N LEU A 77 -4.82 -7.40 -2.03
CA LEU A 77 -6.26 -7.34 -1.79
C LEU A 77 -6.83 -5.93 -2.03
N PRO A 78 -7.95 -5.80 -2.77
CA PRO A 78 -8.61 -4.51 -2.93
C PRO A 78 -9.18 -4.03 -1.59
N ILE A 79 -9.11 -2.71 -1.34
CA ILE A 79 -9.53 -2.08 -0.07
C ILE A 79 -10.96 -2.47 0.32
N GLN A 80 -11.87 -2.60 -0.65
CA GLN A 80 -13.26 -3.01 -0.39
C GLN A 80 -13.40 -4.43 0.18
N MET A 81 -12.45 -5.32 -0.11
CA MET A 81 -12.41 -6.67 0.48
C MET A 81 -11.71 -6.71 1.83
N LEU A 82 -10.96 -5.67 2.18
CA LEU A 82 -10.31 -5.52 3.47
C LEU A 82 -11.26 -4.92 4.51
N ALA A 83 -12.24 -4.12 4.07
CA ALA A 83 -13.21 -3.47 4.94
C ALA A 83 -13.96 -4.47 5.84
N GLY A 84 -13.99 -4.21 7.15
CA GLY A 84 -14.63 -5.06 8.16
C GLY A 84 -13.88 -6.36 8.47
N THR A 85 -12.71 -6.61 7.86
CA THR A 85 -11.88 -7.78 8.14
C THR A 85 -10.82 -7.50 9.19
N LYS A 86 -10.20 -8.55 9.74
CA LYS A 86 -9.03 -8.43 10.62
C LYS A 86 -7.79 -7.81 9.93
N LEU A 87 -7.78 -7.76 8.60
CA LEU A 87 -6.71 -7.17 7.81
C LEU A 87 -6.90 -5.67 7.56
N GLU A 88 -8.10 -5.12 7.78
CA GLU A 88 -8.38 -3.70 7.63
C GLU A 88 -7.38 -2.78 8.36
N PRO A 89 -7.09 -2.98 9.67
CA PRO A 89 -6.16 -2.10 10.37
C PRO A 89 -4.73 -2.19 9.82
N TYR A 90 -4.31 -3.37 9.37
CA TYR A 90 -3.01 -3.55 8.74
C TYR A 90 -2.95 -2.88 7.37
N ALA A 91 -4.02 -2.93 6.56
CA ALA A 91 -4.05 -2.20 5.30
C ALA A 91 -3.98 -0.68 5.52
N LYS A 92 -4.69 -0.15 6.52
CA LYS A 92 -4.63 1.27 6.91
C LYS A 92 -3.22 1.67 7.37
N ALA A 93 -2.63 0.88 8.26
CA ALA A 93 -1.25 1.11 8.73
C ALA A 93 -0.24 1.05 7.59
N ARG A 94 -0.47 0.19 6.58
CA ARG A 94 0.36 0.13 5.37
C ARG A 94 0.31 1.45 4.61
N THR A 95 -0.89 1.91 4.25
CA THR A 95 -1.06 3.18 3.52
C THR A 95 -0.49 4.36 4.29
N GLU A 96 -0.65 4.38 5.61
CA GLU A 96 -0.06 5.41 6.47
C GLU A 96 1.47 5.32 6.49
N ALA A 97 2.06 4.12 6.54
CA ALA A 97 3.51 3.92 6.45
C ALA A 97 4.07 4.35 5.08
N GLU A 98 3.35 4.05 3.99
CA GLU A 98 3.68 4.52 2.64
C GLU A 98 3.70 6.05 2.59
N LEU A 99 2.67 6.69 3.15
CA LEU A 99 2.59 8.14 3.21
C LEU A 99 3.71 8.75 4.08
N ARG A 100 3.89 8.27 5.31
CA ARG A 100 4.97 8.70 6.23
C ARG A 100 6.34 8.67 5.56
N CYS A 101 6.62 7.62 4.79
CA CYS A 101 7.90 7.49 4.10
C CYS A 101 7.99 8.30 2.79
N ALA A 102 6.87 8.58 2.12
CA ALA A 102 6.85 9.38 0.90
C ALA A 102 7.06 10.88 1.18
N ILE A 103 6.41 11.41 2.22
CA ILE A 103 6.51 12.84 2.59
C ILE A 103 7.51 13.12 3.72
N GLY A 104 7.97 12.08 4.42
CA GLY A 104 8.84 12.21 5.58
C GLY A 104 8.10 12.53 6.88
N GLU A 105 8.74 12.22 8.01
CA GLU A 105 8.12 12.32 9.35
C GLU A 105 7.76 13.76 9.75
N GLU A 106 8.52 14.76 9.28
CA GLU A 106 8.27 16.17 9.56
C GLU A 106 6.97 16.65 8.89
N LEU A 107 6.82 16.44 7.58
CA LEU A 107 5.60 16.81 6.85
C LEU A 107 4.41 15.98 7.30
N TYR A 108 4.63 14.70 7.62
CA TYR A 108 3.58 13.86 8.17
C TYR A 108 3.07 14.36 9.53
N SER A 109 3.96 14.77 10.42
CA SER A 109 3.58 15.33 11.72
C SER A 109 2.75 16.60 11.56
N LYS A 110 3.14 17.50 10.65
CA LYS A 110 2.36 18.70 10.32
C LYS A 110 1.02 18.37 9.67
N LEU A 111 0.96 17.34 8.81
CA LEU A 111 -0.28 16.85 8.20
C LEU A 111 -1.27 16.38 9.27
N VAL A 112 -0.82 15.56 10.21
CA VAL A 112 -1.64 15.04 11.31
C VAL A 112 -2.08 16.15 12.28
N ALA A 113 -1.19 17.11 12.57
CA ALA A 113 -1.50 18.25 13.44
C ALA A 113 -2.40 19.29 12.77
N GLY A 114 -2.59 19.23 11.44
CA GLY A 114 -3.33 20.25 10.68
C GLY A 114 -2.56 21.57 10.49
N GLU A 115 -1.24 21.54 10.65
CA GLU A 115 -0.35 22.69 10.64
C GLU A 115 0.39 22.90 9.31
N LEU A 116 0.01 22.16 8.26
CA LEU A 116 0.60 22.34 6.93
C LEU A 116 0.29 23.73 6.36
N THR A 117 1.35 24.38 5.87
CA THR A 117 1.22 25.59 5.04
C THR A 117 0.62 25.27 3.66
N GLU A 118 0.18 26.28 2.91
CA GLU A 118 -0.38 26.07 1.57
C GLU A 118 0.66 25.49 0.58
N GLU A 119 1.93 25.86 0.73
CA GLU A 119 3.05 25.31 -0.05
C GLU A 119 3.30 23.83 0.27
N GLU A 120 3.33 23.47 1.56
CA GLU A 120 3.50 22.07 1.98
C GLU A 120 2.28 21.20 1.65
N LYS A 121 1.06 21.75 1.69
CA LYS A 121 -0.15 21.07 1.20
C LYS A 121 -0.03 20.71 -0.28
N SER A 122 0.52 21.62 -1.08
CA SER A 122 0.73 21.39 -2.51
C SER A 122 1.76 20.28 -2.74
N GLU A 123 2.84 20.24 -1.96
CA GLU A 123 3.85 19.17 -2.01
C GLU A 123 3.29 17.79 -1.61
N VAL A 124 2.51 17.73 -0.53
CA VAL A 124 1.83 16.48 -0.09
C VAL A 124 0.78 16.02 -1.11
N THR A 125 0.07 16.95 -1.76
CA THR A 125 -0.93 16.65 -2.78
C THR A 125 -0.28 16.04 -4.04
N ILE A 126 0.84 16.59 -4.50
CA ILE A 126 1.61 16.06 -5.65
C ILE A 126 2.13 14.64 -5.36
N LEU A 127 2.47 14.33 -4.10
CA LEU A 127 2.97 13.02 -3.70
C LEU A 127 1.86 11.98 -3.47
N THR A 128 0.61 12.41 -3.26
CA THR A 128 -0.56 11.55 -3.00
C THR A 128 -1.46 11.36 -4.22
N GLU A 129 -1.41 12.27 -5.19
CA GLU A 129 -2.10 12.13 -6.48
C GLU A 129 -1.17 11.51 -7.53
N THR A 130 -1.47 10.28 -7.96
CA THR A 130 -1.06 9.79 -9.30
C THR A 130 -1.50 10.87 -10.31
N PRO A 131 -0.66 11.32 -11.26
CA PRO A 131 -0.93 12.54 -12.02
C PRO A 131 -2.34 12.50 -12.61
N ALA A 132 -3.19 13.36 -12.06
CA ALA A 132 -4.51 13.62 -12.58
C ALA A 132 -4.32 14.11 -14.01
N ALA A 133 -4.97 13.41 -14.94
CA ALA A 133 -5.05 13.84 -16.32
C ALA A 133 -5.59 15.26 -16.37
N GLU A 134 -4.82 16.17 -16.96
CA GLU A 134 -5.34 17.46 -17.41
C GLU A 134 -6.02 17.30 -18.79
N PRO A 135 -7.10 18.09 -19.06
CA PRO A 135 -8.09 17.86 -20.11
C PRO A 135 -7.62 18.04 -21.56
#